data_AF-A0A3B8WF04-F1
#
_entry.id   AF-A0A3B8WF04-F1
#
_cell.length_a   1.000
_cell.length_b   1.000
_cell.length_c   1.000
_cell.angle_alpha   90.00
_cell.angle_beta   90.00
_cell.angle_gamma   90.00
#
_symmetry.space_group_name_H-M   'P 1'
#
loop_
_entity.id
_entity.type
_entity.pdbx_description
1 polymer ?
#
loop_
_entity_poly.entity_id
_entity_poly.type
_entity_poly.pdbx_seq_one_letter_code
_entity_poly.pdbx_strand_id
1 'polypeptide(L)'
;YRLPRDIELAVFDARRGTGNGAIIPVGPLREPVERLNGVDFVVLNGAEFPEAGETIESFAGVDHPEIHAMELVPSALVNLNSGETLSPEQLKGKPVRAVAGIGNPGRFFET
;
A
#
# COMPACT_ATOMS: atom_id res chain seq x y z
N TYR A 1 3.84 -21.32 -8.53
CA TYR A 1 4.19 -21.43 -7.09
C TYR A 1 3.79 -22.79 -6.55
N ARG A 2 4.28 -23.21 -5.37
CA ARG A 2 4.00 -24.55 -4.78
C ARG A 2 2.63 -24.64 -4.08
N LEU A 3 2.08 -23.51 -3.62
CA LEU A 3 0.71 -23.41 -3.12
C LEU A 3 -0.20 -22.97 -4.28
N PRO A 4 -1.22 -23.75 -4.66
CA PRO A 4 -2.21 -23.32 -5.64
C PRO A 4 -2.99 -22.12 -5.12
N ARG A 5 -3.43 -21.26 -6.03
CA ARG A 5 -4.20 -20.05 -5.74
C ARG A 5 -5.33 -19.99 -6.74
N ASP A 6 -6.56 -19.86 -6.24
CA ASP A 6 -7.73 -19.61 -7.10
C ASP A 6 -7.80 -18.14 -7.54
N ILE A 7 -7.27 -17.23 -6.71
CA ILE A 7 -7.15 -15.79 -6.98
C ILE A 7 -5.81 -15.29 -6.43
N GLU A 8 -5.14 -14.42 -7.18
CA GLU A 8 -3.89 -13.76 -6.79
C GLU A 8 -4.00 -12.23 -6.90
N LEU A 9 -3.69 -11.54 -5.80
CA LEU A 9 -3.65 -10.09 -5.73
C LEU A 9 -2.22 -9.63 -5.50
N ALA A 10 -1.72 -8.74 -6.36
CA ALA A 10 -0.44 -8.06 -6.16
C ALA A 10 -0.68 -6.67 -5.54
N VAL A 11 -0.12 -6.43 -4.35
CA VAL A 11 -0.31 -5.17 -3.64
C VAL A 11 0.96 -4.31 -3.72
N PHE A 12 0.80 -3.06 -4.14
CA PHE A 12 1.87 -2.06 -4.16
C PHE A 12 1.51 -0.86 -3.30
N ASP A 13 2.53 -0.20 -2.74
CA ASP A 13 2.33 1.13 -2.19
C ASP A 13 2.22 2.13 -3.35
N ALA A 14 1.13 2.88 -3.40
CA ALA A 14 0.80 3.75 -4.54
C ALA A 14 1.80 4.89 -4.72
N ARG A 15 2.48 5.35 -3.67
CA ARG A 15 3.50 6.41 -3.80
C ARG A 15 4.81 5.84 -4.34
N ARG A 16 5.18 4.63 -3.92
CA ARG A 16 6.42 3.98 -4.34
C ARG A 16 6.33 3.31 -5.71
N GLY A 17 5.17 2.73 -6.03
CA GLY A 17 4.91 2.01 -7.27
C GLY A 17 5.97 0.96 -7.60
N THR A 18 6.44 0.93 -8.85
CA THR A 18 7.49 -0.01 -9.29
C THR A 18 8.92 0.47 -8.97
N GLY A 19 9.07 1.68 -8.44
CA GLY A 19 10.37 2.31 -8.19
C GLY A 19 11.16 2.54 -9.48
N ASN A 20 12.33 1.92 -9.59
CA ASN A 20 13.16 1.98 -10.80
C ASN A 20 12.92 0.78 -11.75
N GLY A 21 11.91 -0.05 -11.48
CA GLY A 21 11.59 -1.23 -12.29
C GLY A 21 12.59 -2.39 -12.18
N ALA A 22 13.68 -2.24 -11.42
CA ALA A 22 14.69 -3.28 -11.28
C ALA A 22 14.41 -4.21 -10.08
N ILE A 23 14.85 -5.45 -10.21
CA ILE A 23 14.85 -6.41 -9.11
C ILE A 23 15.98 -6.13 -8.10
N ILE A 24 15.81 -6.61 -6.87
CA ILE A 24 16.84 -6.60 -5.83
C ILE A 24 18.11 -7.27 -6.38
N PRO A 25 19.32 -6.72 -6.13
CA PRO A 25 19.60 -5.56 -5.26
C PRO A 25 19.57 -4.19 -5.96
N VAL A 26 19.39 -4.15 -7.28
CA VAL A 26 19.45 -2.90 -8.07
C VAL A 26 18.22 -2.02 -7.86
N GLY A 27 17.08 -2.66 -7.63
CA GLY A 27 15.82 -1.98 -7.37
C GLY A 27 15.01 -2.63 -6.25
N PRO A 28 13.80 -2.12 -5.98
CA PRO A 28 13.00 -2.55 -4.84
C PRO A 28 12.20 -3.84 -5.10
N LEU A 29 12.13 -4.32 -6.34
CA LEU A 29 11.24 -5.42 -6.71
C LEU A 29 11.84 -6.78 -6.35
N ARG A 30 10.98 -7.71 -5.92
CA ARG A 30 11.38 -9.11 -5.65
C ARG A 30 11.26 -10.00 -6.89
N GLU A 31 10.41 -9.59 -7.83
CA GLU A 31 10.13 -10.27 -9.08
C GLU A 31 10.07 -9.22 -10.20
N PRO A 32 10.32 -9.59 -11.47
CA PRO A 32 10.17 -8.67 -12.59
C PRO A 32 8.73 -8.12 -12.68
N VAL A 33 8.56 -6.90 -13.20
CA VAL A 33 7.24 -6.25 -13.33
C VAL A 33 6.28 -7.09 -14.19
N GLU A 34 6.81 -7.82 -15.16
CA GLU A 34 6.06 -8.72 -16.05
C GLU A 34 5.35 -9.84 -15.30
N ARG A 35 5.74 -10.13 -14.05
CA ARG A 35 5.02 -11.08 -13.19
C ARG A 35 3.57 -10.67 -13.01
N LEU A 36 3.25 -9.37 -13.07
CA LEU A 36 1.89 -8.86 -12.92
C LEU A 36 0.95 -9.37 -14.03
N ASN A 37 1.47 -9.78 -15.20
CA ASN A 37 0.63 -10.34 -16.27
C ASN A 37 -0.09 -11.65 -15.88
N GLY A 38 0.32 -12.30 -14.80
CA GLY A 38 -0.28 -13.54 -14.31
C GLY A 38 -0.87 -13.41 -12.91
N VAL A 39 -1.23 -12.20 -12.47
CA VAL A 39 -2.07 -12.01 -11.27
C VAL A 39 -3.47 -11.60 -11.72
N ASP A 40 -4.47 -11.82 -10.88
CA ASP A 40 -5.85 -11.45 -11.23
C ASP A 40 -6.12 -9.97 -10.97
N PHE A 41 -5.53 -9.41 -9.91
CA PHE A 41 -5.74 -8.02 -9.51
C PHE A 41 -4.45 -7.36 -9.04
N VAL A 42 -4.29 -6.09 -9.37
CA VAL A 42 -3.26 -5.21 -8.79
C VAL A 42 -3.94 -4.18 -7.90
N VAL A 43 -3.52 -4.11 -6.63
CA VAL A 43 -4.08 -3.17 -5.65
C VAL A 43 -3.03 -2.13 -5.27
N LEU A 44 -3.36 -0.86 -5.47
CA LEU A 44 -2.50 0.27 -5.15
C LEU A 44 -2.94 0.89 -3.82
N ASN A 45 -2.13 0.65 -2.79
CA ASN A 45 -2.39 1.04 -1.41
C ASN A 45 -1.93 2.48 -1.15
N GLY A 46 -2.85 3.35 -0.72
CA GLY A 46 -2.62 4.78 -0.54
C GLY A 46 -2.82 5.58 -1.83
N ALA A 47 -3.57 5.02 -2.79
CA ALA A 47 -4.02 5.70 -3.99
C ALA A 47 -5.44 6.24 -3.79
N GLU A 48 -5.71 7.40 -4.37
CA GLU A 48 -7.05 7.78 -4.83
C GLU A 48 -7.02 7.66 -6.34
N PHE A 49 -7.95 6.93 -6.94
CA PHE A 49 -8.18 7.03 -8.38
C PHE A 49 -9.23 8.13 -8.60
N PRO A 50 -8.87 9.26 -9.24
CA PRO A 50 -9.81 10.34 -9.49
C PRO A 50 -10.92 9.92 -10.46
N GLU A 51 -10.61 9.11 -11.49
CA GLU A 51 -11.56 8.62 -12.49
C GLU A 51 -11.16 7.23 -13.06
N ALA A 52 -12.12 6.56 -13.72
CA ALA A 52 -11.88 5.28 -14.39
C ALA A 52 -10.92 5.44 -15.58
N GLY A 53 -9.76 4.78 -15.52
CA GLY A 53 -8.74 4.84 -16.57
C GLY A 53 -7.57 5.78 -16.27
N GLU A 54 -7.55 6.43 -15.10
CA GLU A 54 -6.37 7.16 -14.68
C GLU A 54 -5.21 6.24 -14.26
N THR A 55 -3.99 6.62 -14.64
CA THR A 55 -2.77 5.92 -14.28
C THR A 55 -2.08 6.63 -13.12
N ILE A 56 -1.65 5.88 -12.10
CA ILE A 56 -0.78 6.44 -11.07
C ILE A 56 0.63 6.57 -11.64
N GLU A 57 1.20 7.77 -11.64
CA GLU A 57 2.51 8.05 -12.26
C GLU A 57 3.62 7.11 -11.75
N SER A 58 3.64 6.80 -10.46
CA SER A 58 4.60 5.87 -9.84
C SER A 58 4.49 4.42 -10.36
N PHE A 59 3.37 4.11 -11.01
CA PHE A 59 3.02 2.84 -11.61
C PHE A 59 2.84 2.95 -13.13
N ALA A 60 3.25 4.07 -13.73
CA ALA A 60 3.21 4.28 -15.16
C ALA A 60 4.03 3.20 -15.89
N GLY A 61 3.50 2.71 -17.01
CA GLY A 61 4.13 1.65 -17.81
C GLY A 61 3.78 0.22 -17.37
N VAL A 62 2.97 0.04 -16.31
CA VAL A 62 2.31 -1.24 -16.04
C VAL A 62 0.96 -1.26 -16.73
N ASP A 63 0.82 -2.12 -17.73
CA ASP A 63 -0.46 -2.39 -18.41
C ASP A 63 -1.11 -3.63 -17.79
N HIS A 64 -2.12 -3.42 -16.96
CA HIS A 64 -2.89 -4.50 -16.34
C HIS A 64 -4.38 -4.12 -16.35
N PRO A 65 -5.29 -5.04 -16.75
CA PRO A 65 -6.70 -4.69 -16.92
C PRO A 65 -7.42 -4.41 -15.59
N GLU A 66 -6.91 -4.96 -14.49
CA GLU A 66 -7.56 -4.93 -13.18
C GLU A 66 -6.66 -4.24 -12.14
N ILE A 67 -6.52 -2.92 -12.24
CA ILE A 67 -5.80 -2.09 -11.26
C ILE A 67 -6.82 -1.33 -10.40
N HIS A 68 -6.74 -1.52 -9.08
CA HIS A 68 -7.70 -0.98 -8.11
C HIS A 68 -7.00 -0.17 -7.03
N ALA A 69 -7.59 0.95 -6.62
CA ALA A 69 -7.08 1.77 -5.52
C ALA A 69 -7.61 1.24 -4.20
N MET A 70 -6.79 1.37 -3.16
CA MET A 70 -7.17 1.13 -1.78
C MET A 70 -6.73 2.31 -0.92
N GLU A 71 -7.67 2.89 -0.20
CA GLU A 71 -7.41 3.89 0.84
C GLU A 71 -7.38 3.22 2.21
N LEU A 72 -6.46 3.65 3.08
CA LEU A 72 -6.47 3.29 4.50
C LEU A 72 -6.97 4.46 5.33
N VAL A 73 -8.11 4.27 5.98
CA VAL A 73 -8.71 5.27 6.87
C VAL A 73 -8.50 4.84 8.33
N PRO A 74 -7.80 5.62 9.16
CA PRO A 74 -7.68 5.36 10.59
C PRO A 74 -9.06 5.38 11.26
N SER A 75 -9.46 4.27 11.87
CA SER A 75 -10.77 4.15 12.49
C SER A 75 -10.73 4.21 14.01
N ALA A 76 -9.60 3.83 14.63
CA ALA A 76 -9.51 3.68 16.07
C ALA A 76 -8.08 3.73 16.61
N LEU A 77 -7.98 4.20 17.85
CA LEU A 77 -6.83 4.05 18.73
C LEU A 77 -7.11 2.87 19.65
N VAL A 78 -6.22 1.88 19.65
CA VAL A 78 -6.38 0.68 20.48
C VAL A 78 -5.30 0.67 21.55
N ASN A 79 -5.72 0.63 22.82
CA ASN A 79 -4.80 0.43 23.93
C ASN A 79 -4.25 -1.01 23.90
N LEU A 80 -2.93 -1.15 23.80
CA LEU A 80 -2.27 -2.45 23.66
C LEU A 80 -2.43 -3.38 24.88
N ASN A 81 -2.65 -2.83 26.07
CA ASN A 81 -2.77 -3.61 27.31
C ASN A 81 -4.22 -3.99 27.61
N SER A 82 -5.15 -3.03 27.51
CA SER A 82 -6.56 -3.26 27.88
C SER A 82 -7.45 -3.67 26.70
N GLY A 83 -7.04 -3.41 25.46
CA GLY A 83 -7.90 -3.55 24.28
C GLY A 83 -8.96 -2.46 24.16
N GLU A 84 -8.98 -1.49 25.08
CA GLU A 84 -9.89 -0.35 25.00
C GLU A 84 -9.67 0.42 23.71
N THR A 85 -10.77 0.80 23.07
CA THR A 85 -10.78 1.45 21.77
C THR A 85 -11.32 2.87 21.91
N LEU A 86 -10.58 3.85 21.41
CA LEU A 86 -10.98 5.25 21.35
C LEU A 86 -10.97 5.73 19.90
N SER A 87 -11.75 6.78 19.59
CA SER A 87 -11.68 7.36 18.26
C SER A 87 -10.40 8.21 18.08
N PRO A 88 -9.80 8.27 16.86
CA PRO A 88 -8.60 9.07 16.60
C PRO A 88 -8.74 10.56 16.96
N GLU A 89 -9.96 11.10 16.88
CA GLU A 89 -10.29 12.48 17.22
C GLU A 89 -9.93 12.84 18.68
N GLN A 90 -9.83 11.84 19.57
CA GLN A 90 -9.39 12.03 20.94
C GLN A 90 -7.96 12.58 21.06
N LEU A 91 -7.13 12.44 20.02
CA LEU A 91 -5.77 13.00 19.99
C LEU A 91 -5.71 14.39 19.35
N LYS A 92 -6.82 14.89 18.76
CA LYS A 92 -6.82 16.17 18.04
C LYS A 92 -6.38 17.31 18.97
N GLY A 93 -5.33 18.02 18.54
CA GLY A 93 -4.76 19.14 19.29
C GLY A 93 -3.93 18.74 20.53
N LYS A 94 -3.75 17.45 20.79
CA LYS A 94 -2.90 16.97 21.90
C LYS A 94 -1.48 16.70 21.40
N PRO A 95 -0.45 17.12 22.14
CA PRO A 95 0.91 16.72 21.81
C PRO A 95 1.06 15.22 22.01
N VAL A 96 1.52 14.52 20.98
CA VAL A 96 1.78 13.08 21.01
C VAL A 96 3.23 12.80 20.64
N ARG A 97 3.77 11.70 21.16
CA ARG A 97 5.02 11.12 20.67
C ARG A 97 4.65 9.87 19.90
N ALA A 98 5.03 9.82 18.63
CA ALA A 98 4.73 8.71 17.77
C ALA A 98 6.04 8.06 17.30
N VAL A 99 6.05 6.73 17.22
CA VAL A 99 7.20 5.92 16.84
C VAL A 99 6.72 4.86 15.88
N ALA A 100 7.42 4.68 14.76
CA ALA A 100 7.10 3.69 13.74
C ALA A 100 8.33 2.83 13.41
N GLY A 101 8.25 1.53 13.69
CA GLY A 101 9.28 0.52 13.38
C GLY A 101 8.88 -0.38 12.22
N ILE A 102 8.54 0.22 11.07
CA ILE A 102 8.00 -0.49 9.89
C ILE A 102 8.84 -0.19 8.63
N GLY A 103 8.61 -0.91 7.54
CA GLY A 103 9.41 -0.80 6.30
C GLY A 103 9.34 0.56 5.59
N ASN A 104 8.27 1.34 5.80
CA ASN A 104 8.17 2.73 5.36
C ASN A 104 7.57 3.59 6.51
N PRO A 105 8.40 4.10 7.43
CA PRO A 105 7.91 4.88 8.57
C PRO A 105 7.21 6.18 8.16
N GLY A 106 7.65 6.84 7.08
CA GLY A 106 7.09 8.13 6.63
C GLY A 106 5.58 8.09 6.43
N ARG A 107 5.09 6.99 5.83
CA ARG A 107 3.67 6.77 5.59
C ARG A 107 2.81 6.81 6.86
N PHE A 108 3.33 6.33 7.99
CA PHE A 108 2.60 6.36 9.27
C PHE A 108 2.42 7.79 9.79
N PHE A 109 3.35 8.70 9.49
CA PHE A 109 3.27 10.10 9.92
C PHE A 109 2.47 10.99 8.96
N GLU A 110 2.18 10.50 7.75
CA GLU A 110 1.35 11.16 6.74
C GLU A 110 -0.12 10.72 6.79
N THR A 111 -0.44 9.81 7.71
CA THR A 111 -1.79 9.30 8.00
C THR A 111 -2.46 10.18 9.05
#